data_AF-A0A4Q7TFQ2-F1
#
_entry.id   AF-A0A4Q7TFQ2-F1
#
_cell.length_a   1.000
_cell.length_b   1.000
_cell.length_c   1.000
_cell.angle_alpha   90.00
_cell.angle_beta   90.00
_cell.angle_gamma   90.00
#
_symmetry.space_group_name_H-M   'P 1'
#
loop_
_entity.id
_entity.type
_entity.pdbx_description
1 polymer ?
#
loop_
_entity_poly.entity_id
_entity_poly.type
_entity_poly.pdbx_seq_one_letter_code
_entity_poly.pdbx_strand_id
1 'polypeptide(L)'
;MATRTKPAPEPEEYDFDNWTEDDETAALAALKPDIKHIIVEKNFIGRFPDGVIVKMPLSLSLDDVDALQEDAANPVDQFKTLLKRVAGDDVAAEFSKHDLAETVIMADRYFTVFSKISQASFPES
;
A
#
# COMPACT_ATOMS: atom_id res chain seq x y z
N MET A 1 -41.86 -35.54 0.41
CA MET A 1 -40.53 -34.97 0.17
C MET A 1 -40.70 -33.45 0.18
N ALA A 2 -40.29 -32.78 1.25
CA ALA A 2 -40.41 -31.32 1.34
C ALA A 2 -39.16 -30.69 0.74
N THR A 3 -39.26 -30.19 -0.49
CA THR A 3 -38.23 -29.36 -1.11
C THR A 3 -38.18 -28.03 -0.36
N ARG A 4 -37.14 -27.85 0.45
CA ARG A 4 -36.80 -26.57 1.10
C ARG A 4 -36.24 -25.64 0.02
N THR A 5 -37.08 -24.80 -0.57
CA THR A 5 -36.65 -23.73 -1.46
C THR A 5 -35.75 -22.78 -0.67
N LYS A 6 -34.46 -22.66 -1.05
CA LYS A 6 -33.58 -21.58 -0.57
C LYS A 6 -34.23 -20.25 -0.97
N PRO A 7 -34.30 -19.23 -0.10
CA PRO A 7 -34.68 -17.89 -0.54
C PRO A 7 -33.70 -17.46 -1.63
N ALA A 8 -34.25 -16.95 -2.75
CA ALA A 8 -33.46 -16.28 -3.77
C ALA A 8 -32.80 -15.04 -3.14
N PRO A 9 -31.56 -14.69 -3.51
CA PRO A 9 -30.95 -13.45 -3.03
C PRO A 9 -31.85 -12.29 -3.43
N GLU A 10 -32.23 -11.48 -2.44
CA GLU A 10 -32.98 -10.24 -2.64
C GLU A 10 -32.20 -9.36 -3.64
N PRO A 11 -32.86 -8.69 -4.59
CA PRO A 11 -32.15 -7.77 -5.48
C PRO A 11 -31.53 -6.68 -4.61
N GLU A 12 -30.21 -6.54 -4.66
CA GLU A 12 -29.53 -5.41 -4.06
C GLU A 12 -30.01 -4.14 -4.79
N GLU A 13 -30.93 -3.39 -4.19
CA GLU A 13 -31.36 -2.09 -4.69
C GLU A 13 -30.21 -1.09 -4.45
N TYR A 14 -29.41 -0.89 -5.48
CA TYR A 14 -28.35 0.12 -5.51
C TYR A 14 -28.96 1.47 -5.89
N ASP A 15 -28.88 2.46 -4.99
CA ASP A 15 -29.41 3.80 -5.23
C ASP A 15 -28.38 4.65 -6.00
N PHE A 16 -28.41 4.52 -7.33
CA PHE A 16 -27.55 5.28 -8.23
C PHE A 16 -27.99 6.75 -8.39
N ASP A 17 -29.22 7.11 -7.99
CA ASP A 17 -29.80 8.43 -8.18
C ASP A 17 -29.41 9.42 -7.06
N ASN A 18 -29.19 8.93 -5.83
CA ASN A 18 -28.73 9.74 -4.69
C ASN A 18 -27.26 9.54 -4.34
N TRP A 19 -26.48 8.79 -5.13
CA TRP A 19 -25.05 8.65 -4.91
C TRP A 19 -24.33 9.98 -5.09
N THR A 20 -23.78 10.53 -4.00
CA THR A 20 -23.06 11.81 -4.02
C THR A 20 -21.54 11.62 -3.98
N GLU A 21 -20.80 12.68 -4.30
CA GLU A 21 -19.33 12.70 -4.17
C GLU A 21 -18.86 12.47 -2.71
N ASP A 22 -19.71 12.78 -1.72
CA ASP A 22 -19.43 12.52 -0.29
C ASP A 22 -19.58 11.04 0.05
N ASP A 23 -20.63 10.37 -0.47
CA ASP A 23 -20.81 8.92 -0.36
C ASP A 23 -19.68 8.16 -1.07
N GLU A 24 -19.25 8.66 -2.24
CA GLU A 24 -18.08 8.12 -2.92
C GLU A 24 -16.81 8.27 -2.06
N THR A 25 -16.59 9.46 -1.48
CA THR A 25 -15.44 9.70 -0.60
C THR A 25 -15.48 8.82 0.66
N ALA A 26 -16.65 8.62 1.26
CA ALA A 26 -16.85 7.78 2.43
C ALA A 26 -16.64 6.28 2.11
N ALA A 27 -17.16 5.81 0.97
CA ALA A 27 -16.94 4.45 0.49
C ALA A 27 -15.47 4.20 0.15
N LEU A 28 -14.81 5.14 -0.53
CA LEU A 28 -13.37 5.10 -0.80
C LEU A 28 -12.55 5.10 0.49
N ALA A 29 -12.98 5.84 1.51
CA ALA A 29 -12.34 5.83 2.84
C ALA A 29 -12.55 4.51 3.58
N ALA A 30 -13.72 3.89 3.47
CA ALA A 30 -14.02 2.58 4.05
C ALA A 30 -13.29 1.43 3.33
N LEU A 31 -13.02 1.60 2.02
CA LEU A 31 -12.20 0.70 1.21
C LEU A 31 -10.70 0.86 1.49
N LYS A 32 -10.26 1.86 2.28
CA LYS A 32 -8.84 1.99 2.61
C LYS A 32 -8.39 0.78 3.43
N PRO A 33 -7.49 -0.06 2.90
CA PRO A 33 -6.94 -1.15 3.67
C PRO A 33 -6.25 -0.61 4.93
N ASP A 34 -6.51 -1.27 6.07
CA ASP A 34 -5.91 -0.95 7.37
C ASP A 34 -4.44 -1.38 7.38
N ILE A 35 -3.62 -0.67 6.60
CA ILE A 35 -2.17 -0.87 6.54
C ILE A 35 -1.54 -0.12 7.70
N LYS A 36 -0.98 -0.89 8.65
CA LYS A 36 -0.26 -0.33 9.79
C LYS A 36 1.22 -0.31 9.49
N HIS A 37 1.90 0.77 9.85
CA HIS A 37 3.35 0.84 9.77
C HIS A 37 3.94 1.37 11.07
N ILE A 38 5.15 0.94 11.36
CA ILE A 38 5.97 1.41 12.47
C ILE A 38 7.37 1.70 11.96
N ILE A 39 8.07 2.61 12.65
CA ILE A 39 9.46 2.97 12.33
C ILE A 39 10.32 2.49 13.51
N VAL A 40 11.28 1.61 13.24
CA VAL A 40 12.17 1.04 14.26
C VAL A 40 13.61 1.12 13.77
N GLU A 41 14.49 1.79 14.51
CA GLU A 41 15.94 1.82 14.28
C GLU A 41 16.35 2.02 12.80
N LYS A 42 15.73 3.00 12.12
CA LYS A 42 15.93 3.32 10.69
C LYS A 42 15.33 2.33 9.69
N ASN A 43 14.41 1.47 10.13
CA ASN A 43 13.64 0.60 9.26
C ASN A 43 12.16 0.94 9.36
N PHE A 44 11.53 1.09 8.21
CA PHE A 44 10.09 1.07 8.05
C PHE A 44 9.62 -0.37 8.08
N ILE A 45 8.71 -0.68 8.99
CA ILE A 45 8.09 -2.00 9.08
C ILE A 45 6.61 -1.76 8.85
N GLY A 46 6.12 -2.10 7.67
CA GLY A 46 4.70 -2.04 7.40
C GLY A 46 4.10 -3.44 7.40
N ARG A 47 2.85 -3.51 7.82
CA ARG A 47 2.07 -4.73 7.92
C ARG A 47 0.81 -4.56 7.09
N PHE A 48 0.64 -5.46 6.13
CA PHE A 48 -0.59 -5.62 5.38
C PHE A 48 -1.71 -6.19 6.25
N PRO A 49 -2.99 -5.92 5.93
CA PRO A 49 -4.14 -6.50 6.62
C PRO A 49 -4.15 -8.04 6.57
N ASP A 50 -3.58 -8.63 5.52
CA ASP A 50 -3.43 -10.10 5.40
C ASP A 50 -2.40 -10.68 6.41
N GLY A 51 -1.59 -9.82 7.04
CA GLY A 51 -0.59 -10.22 8.04
C GLY A 51 0.83 -10.30 7.51
N VAL A 52 1.04 -10.10 6.20
CA VAL A 52 2.36 -9.98 5.59
C VAL A 52 3.08 -8.74 6.14
N ILE A 53 4.29 -8.94 6.64
CA ILE A 53 5.13 -7.87 7.20
C ILE A 53 6.25 -7.59 6.21
N VAL A 54 6.39 -6.32 5.86
CA VAL A 54 7.40 -5.82 4.94
C VAL A 54 8.34 -4.92 5.71
N LYS A 55 9.64 -5.26 5.65
CA LYS A 55 10.69 -4.46 6.26
C LYS A 55 11.48 -3.76 5.18
N MET A 56 11.52 -2.44 5.28
CA MET A 56 12.20 -1.55 4.35
C MET A 56 13.15 -0.60 5.09
N PRO A 57 14.38 -0.41 4.63
CA PRO A 57 15.30 0.53 5.23
C PRO A 57 14.84 1.94 4.89
N LEU A 58 14.92 2.85 5.86
CA LEU A 58 14.67 4.28 5.67
C LEU A 58 15.95 5.05 5.32
N SER A 59 17.08 4.35 5.27
CA SER A 59 18.35 4.87 4.80
C SER A 59 18.64 4.24 3.44
N LEU A 60 18.24 4.94 2.37
CA LEU A 60 18.56 4.56 1.00
C LEU A 60 19.91 5.14 0.62
N SER A 61 20.71 4.36 -0.11
CA SER A 61 21.95 4.86 -0.72
C SER A 61 21.62 5.70 -1.95
N LEU A 62 22.55 6.55 -2.40
CA LEU A 62 22.38 7.29 -3.67
C LEU A 62 22.14 6.33 -4.85
N ASP A 63 22.84 5.19 -4.89
CA ASP A 63 22.64 4.13 -5.89
C ASP A 63 21.25 3.46 -5.84
N ASP A 64 20.57 3.49 -4.70
CA ASP A 64 19.19 3.01 -4.58
C ASP A 64 18.20 4.05 -5.08
N VAL A 65 18.46 5.33 -4.82
CA VAL A 65 17.62 6.43 -5.31
C VAL A 65 17.74 6.59 -6.83
N ASP A 66 18.95 6.45 -7.37
CA ASP A 66 19.21 6.51 -8.82
C ASP A 66 18.47 5.39 -9.56
N ALA A 67 18.56 4.16 -9.04
CA ALA A 67 17.81 3.01 -9.57
C ALA A 67 16.29 3.22 -9.53
N LEU A 68 15.76 3.93 -8.53
CA LEU A 68 14.32 4.25 -8.48
C LEU A 68 13.89 5.27 -9.53
N GLN A 69 14.76 6.23 -9.84
CA GLN A 69 14.50 7.23 -10.87
C GLN A 69 14.58 6.63 -12.27
N GLU A 70 15.44 5.63 -12.48
CA GLU A 70 15.58 4.94 -13.76
C GLU A 70 14.44 3.94 -14.04
N ASP A 71 14.00 3.16 -13.05
CA ASP A 71 13.17 1.98 -13.32
C ASP A 71 11.65 2.22 -13.41
N ALA A 72 11.06 3.31 -12.87
CA ALA A 72 9.61 3.33 -12.70
C ALA A 72 8.88 4.69 -12.72
N ALA A 73 7.78 4.73 -13.49
CA ALA A 73 6.81 5.82 -13.56
C ALA A 73 5.80 5.85 -12.38
N ASN A 74 5.65 4.74 -11.65
CA ASN A 74 4.68 4.58 -10.57
C ASN A 74 5.35 4.23 -9.22
N PRO A 75 4.87 4.77 -8.09
CA PRO A 75 5.47 4.57 -6.76
C PRO A 75 5.46 3.10 -6.30
N VAL A 76 4.49 2.30 -6.73
CA VAL A 76 4.43 0.86 -6.41
C VAL A 76 5.59 0.09 -7.01
N ASP A 77 5.92 0.38 -8.26
CA ASP A 77 6.95 -0.32 -9.00
C ASP A 77 8.35 0.06 -8.47
N GLN A 78 8.53 1.35 -8.17
CA GLN A 78 9.67 1.86 -7.40
C GLN A 78 9.82 1.12 -6.05
N PHE A 79 8.75 1.04 -5.26
CA PHE A 79 8.78 0.35 -3.98
C PHE A 79 9.10 -1.14 -4.12
N LYS A 80 8.56 -1.81 -5.14
CA LYS A 80 8.84 -3.21 -5.45
C LYS A 80 10.30 -3.45 -5.82
N THR A 81 10.90 -2.58 -6.64
CA THR A 81 12.32 -2.66 -7.01
C THR A 81 13.22 -2.51 -5.79
N LEU A 82 12.91 -1.56 -4.92
CA LEU A 82 13.58 -1.45 -3.61
C LEU A 82 13.37 -2.68 -2.74
N LEU A 83 12.13 -3.18 -2.67
CA LEU A 83 11.79 -4.37 -1.90
C LEU A 83 12.65 -5.55 -2.32
N LYS A 84 12.79 -5.74 -3.64
CA LYS A 84 13.59 -6.80 -4.23
C LYS A 84 15.07 -6.65 -3.89
N ARG A 85 15.61 -5.43 -3.93
CA ARG A 85 17.01 -5.19 -3.54
C ARG A 85 17.26 -5.43 -2.05
N VAL A 86 16.33 -5.03 -1.18
CA VAL A 86 16.57 -5.04 0.27
C VAL A 86 16.09 -6.34 0.93
N ALA A 87 14.84 -6.74 0.66
CA ALA A 87 14.20 -7.89 1.27
C ALA A 87 14.29 -9.16 0.40
N GLY A 88 14.73 -9.03 -0.85
CA GLY A 88 14.88 -10.12 -1.81
C GLY A 88 13.64 -10.33 -2.70
N ASP A 89 13.83 -11.10 -3.77
CA ASP A 89 12.80 -11.42 -4.76
C ASP A 89 11.54 -12.07 -4.18
N ASP A 90 11.69 -12.86 -3.11
CA ASP A 90 10.59 -13.59 -2.48
C ASP A 90 9.56 -12.62 -1.87
N VAL A 91 10.03 -11.63 -1.10
CA VAL A 91 9.17 -10.61 -0.49
C VAL A 91 8.58 -9.69 -1.56
N ALA A 92 9.31 -9.39 -2.63
CA ALA A 92 8.81 -8.59 -3.75
C ALA A 92 7.71 -9.32 -4.55
N ALA A 93 7.82 -10.64 -4.67
CA ALA A 93 6.81 -11.47 -5.28
C ALA A 93 5.54 -11.53 -4.40
N GLU A 94 5.69 -11.70 -3.09
CA GLU A 94 4.57 -11.65 -2.14
C GLU A 94 3.89 -10.27 -2.17
N PHE A 95 4.66 -9.18 -2.13
CA PHE A 95 4.16 -7.82 -2.30
C PHE A 95 3.32 -7.65 -3.58
N SER A 96 3.76 -8.26 -4.68
CA SER A 96 3.05 -8.18 -5.98
C SER A 96 1.75 -9.00 -6.03
N LYS A 97 1.51 -9.90 -5.07
CA LYS A 97 0.27 -10.68 -4.97
C LYS A 97 -0.82 -9.96 -4.19
N HIS A 98 -0.47 -8.92 -3.42
CA HIS A 98 -1.43 -8.09 -2.70
C HIS A 98 -2.24 -7.20 -3.63
N ASP A 99 -3.34 -6.65 -3.11
CA ASP A 99 -4.18 -5.74 -3.88
C ASP A 99 -3.40 -4.48 -4.27
N LEU A 100 -3.74 -3.93 -5.45
CA LEU A 100 -3.08 -2.72 -5.94
C LEU A 100 -3.27 -1.55 -4.97
N ALA A 101 -4.46 -1.38 -4.37
CA ALA A 101 -4.69 -0.31 -3.41
C ALA A 101 -3.81 -0.47 -2.17
N GLU A 102 -3.64 -1.70 -1.68
CA GLU A 102 -2.77 -1.99 -0.54
C GLU A 102 -1.31 -1.65 -0.84
N THR A 103 -0.81 -2.11 -1.98
CA THR A 103 0.58 -1.89 -2.39
C THR A 103 0.86 -0.41 -2.66
N VAL A 104 -0.08 0.33 -3.27
CA VAL A 104 -0.02 1.78 -3.45
C VAL A 104 0.06 2.50 -2.11
N ILE A 105 -0.85 2.19 -1.19
CA ILE A 105 -0.89 2.85 0.12
C ILE A 105 0.40 2.55 0.90
N MET A 106 0.88 1.32 0.87
CA MET A 106 2.11 0.92 1.54
C MET A 106 3.33 1.68 1.00
N ALA A 107 3.46 1.75 -0.33
CA ALA A 107 4.52 2.49 -1.00
C ALA A 107 4.43 3.99 -0.65
N ASP A 108 3.25 4.59 -0.76
CA ASP A 108 3.02 6.00 -0.43
C ASP A 108 3.40 6.32 1.03
N ARG A 109 3.02 5.46 1.97
CA ARG A 109 3.40 5.61 3.39
C ARG A 109 4.90 5.55 3.59
N TYR A 110 5.57 4.59 2.94
CA TYR A 110 7.02 4.47 3.01
C TYR A 110 7.71 5.71 2.44
N PHE A 111 7.36 6.14 1.23
CA PHE A 111 7.97 7.31 0.60
C PHE A 111 7.66 8.61 1.36
N THR A 112 6.45 8.74 1.92
CA THR A 112 6.10 9.86 2.80
C THR A 112 7.00 9.91 4.03
N VAL A 113 7.21 8.77 4.71
CA VAL A 113 8.10 8.69 5.87
C VAL A 113 9.54 8.96 5.47
N PHE A 114 9.99 8.37 4.36
CA PHE A 114 11.33 8.56 3.82
C PHE A 114 11.59 10.03 3.49
N SER A 115 10.66 10.69 2.77
CA SER A 115 10.77 12.09 2.39
C SER A 115 10.80 13.01 3.63
N LYS A 116 10.00 12.71 4.66
CA LYS A 116 10.06 13.43 5.95
C LYS A 116 11.41 13.26 6.64
N ILE A 117 11.99 12.06 6.61
CA ILE A 117 13.32 11.80 7.21
C ILE A 117 14.41 12.52 6.42
N SER A 118 14.36 12.50 5.09
CA SER A 118 15.29 13.23 4.24
C SER A 118 15.19 14.74 4.50
N GLN A 119 13.99 15.32 4.50
CA GLN A 119 13.82 16.74 4.87
C GLN A 119 14.32 17.07 6.28
N ALA A 120 14.09 16.19 7.25
CA ALA A 120 14.59 16.37 8.61
C ALA A 120 16.13 16.20 8.72
N SER A 121 16.73 15.40 7.84
CA SER A 121 18.18 15.14 7.80
C SER A 121 18.95 16.16 6.98
N PHE A 122 18.27 16.90 6.09
CA PHE A 122 18.79 18.04 5.34
C PHE A 122 18.16 19.36 5.84
N PRO A 123 18.49 19.86 7.04
CA PRO A 123 18.19 21.25 7.37
C PRO A 123 18.94 22.14 6.37
N GLU A 124 18.20 22.97 5.64
CA GLU A 124 18.72 24.02 4.75
C GLU A 124 19.90 24.72 5.44
N SER A 125 21.09 24.62 4.84
CA SER A 125 22.28 25.40 5.23
C SER A 125 22.22 26.79 4.64
#